data_AF-A0A549SDD5-F1
#
_entry.id   AF-A0A549SDD5-F1
#
_cell.length_a   1.000
_cell.length_b   1.000
_cell.length_c   1.000
_cell.angle_alpha   90.00
_cell.angle_beta   90.00
_cell.angle_gamma   90.00
#
_symmetry.space_group_name_H-M   'P 1'
#
loop_
_entity.id
_entity.type
_entity.pdbx_description
1 polymer ?
#
loop_
_entity_poly.entity_id
_entity_poly.type
_entity_poly.pdbx_seq_one_letter_code
_entity_poly.pdbx_strand_id
1 'polypeptide(L)'
;MKLSRRLFAPLALAAGFCAPAAAGDAAHGKRIAERWCSACHVVTSAQKTANADAPSFADVAQRRTDAKALANFLVDPHPKMPNMHLSRREIDDIVSYIRSLDPRPREPEQGIDRYERPKNG
;
A
#
# COMPACT_ATOMS: atom_id res chain seq x y z
N MET A 1 -57.47 -12.92 -35.02
CA MET A 1 -56.85 -13.21 -33.71
C MET A 1 -55.59 -14.05 -33.93
N LYS A 2 -54.39 -13.45 -33.80
CA LYS A 2 -53.11 -14.18 -33.67
C LYS A 2 -52.23 -13.37 -32.72
N LEU A 3 -52.00 -13.91 -31.52
CA LEU A 3 -51.20 -13.32 -30.45
C LEU A 3 -49.86 -14.06 -30.43
N SER A 4 -48.78 -13.44 -30.91
CA SER A 4 -47.44 -14.02 -30.87
C SER A 4 -46.64 -13.42 -29.71
N ARG A 5 -46.39 -14.30 -28.73
CA ARG A 5 -45.63 -14.10 -27.49
C ARG A 5 -44.31 -13.38 -27.74
N ARG A 6 -44.11 -12.24 -27.10
CA ARG A 6 -42.77 -11.64 -26.95
C ARG A 6 -42.06 -12.39 -25.83
N LEU A 7 -41.06 -13.18 -26.19
CA LEU A 7 -40.14 -13.80 -25.24
C LEU A 7 -39.32 -12.69 -24.58
N PHE A 8 -39.58 -12.42 -23.31
CA PHE A 8 -38.71 -11.58 -22.48
C PHE A 8 -37.50 -12.42 -22.08
N ALA A 9 -36.36 -12.17 -22.71
CA ALA A 9 -35.08 -12.69 -22.24
C ALA A 9 -34.65 -11.87 -21.01
N PRO A 10 -34.33 -12.50 -19.86
CA PRO A 10 -33.82 -11.75 -18.72
C PRO A 10 -32.40 -11.27 -19.04
N LEU A 11 -32.24 -9.95 -19.08
CA LEU A 11 -30.93 -9.31 -19.13
C LEU A 11 -30.24 -9.56 -17.79
N ALA A 12 -29.37 -10.57 -17.73
CA ALA A 12 -28.56 -10.85 -16.55
C ALA A 12 -27.58 -9.70 -16.34
N LEU A 13 -27.87 -8.83 -15.37
CA LEU A 13 -26.92 -7.84 -14.86
C LEU A 13 -25.78 -8.59 -14.16
N ALA A 14 -24.65 -8.73 -14.86
CA ALA A 14 -23.40 -9.15 -14.24
C ALA A 14 -22.91 -8.04 -13.31
N ALA A 15 -23.22 -8.14 -12.02
CA ALA A 15 -22.62 -7.29 -11.00
C ALA A 15 -21.14 -7.70 -10.85
N GLY A 16 -20.24 -6.90 -11.42
CA GLY A 16 -18.80 -7.09 -11.28
C GLY A 16 -18.40 -7.00 -9.81
N PHE A 17 -17.82 -8.07 -9.27
CA PHE A 17 -17.29 -8.11 -7.92
C PHE A 17 -16.02 -7.25 -7.87
N CYS A 18 -16.11 -6.03 -7.36
CA CYS A 18 -14.96 -5.19 -7.10
C CYS A 18 -14.32 -5.68 -5.80
N ALA A 19 -13.33 -6.58 -5.90
CA ALA A 19 -12.57 -7.00 -4.73
C ALA A 19 -11.80 -5.78 -4.19
N PRO A 20 -11.86 -5.50 -2.87
CA PRO A 20 -11.05 -4.44 -2.29
C PRO A 20 -9.58 -4.73 -2.55
N ALA A 21 -8.81 -3.72 -2.94
CA ALA A 21 -7.36 -3.83 -2.99
C ALA A 21 -6.89 -4.24 -1.58
N ALA A 22 -6.24 -5.39 -1.47
CA ALA A 22 -5.71 -5.84 -0.19
C ALA A 22 -4.62 -4.86 0.27
N ALA A 23 -4.73 -4.36 1.50
CA ALA A 23 -3.63 -3.67 2.16
C ALA A 23 -2.43 -4.62 2.25
N GLY A 24 -1.20 -4.10 2.15
CA GLY A 24 0.01 -4.93 2.18
C GLY A 24 0.18 -5.71 3.49
N ASP A 25 0.89 -6.84 3.40
CA ASP A 25 1.23 -7.71 4.51
C ASP A 25 2.49 -7.19 5.22
N ALA A 26 2.30 -6.48 6.34
CA ALA A 26 3.41 -5.95 7.14
C ALA A 26 4.34 -7.04 7.69
N ALA A 27 3.85 -8.26 7.96
CA ALA A 27 4.70 -9.35 8.43
C ALA A 27 5.59 -9.88 7.30
N HIS A 28 5.08 -9.94 6.08
CA HIS A 28 5.90 -10.24 4.90
C HIS A 28 6.90 -9.11 4.62
N GLY A 29 6.46 -7.86 4.66
CA GLY A 29 7.30 -6.67 4.50
C GLY A 29 8.48 -6.63 5.47
N LYS A 30 8.24 -7.01 6.74
CA LYS A 30 9.31 -7.17 7.74
C LYS A 30 10.36 -8.18 7.31
N ARG A 31 9.96 -9.36 6.82
CA ARG A 31 10.90 -10.40 6.37
C ARG A 31 11.75 -9.93 5.18
N ILE A 32 11.15 -9.21 4.24
CA ILE A 32 11.86 -8.60 3.11
C ILE A 32 12.85 -7.56 3.61
N ALA A 33 12.41 -6.65 4.49
CA ALA A 33 13.24 -5.59 5.04
C ALA A 33 14.45 -6.12 5.83
N GLU A 34 14.23 -7.14 6.66
CA GLU A 34 15.30 -7.81 7.41
C GLU A 34 16.34 -8.45 6.50
N ARG A 35 15.91 -9.03 5.38
CA ARG A 35 16.81 -9.68 4.42
C ARG A 35 17.60 -8.69 3.58
N TRP A 36 16.96 -7.62 3.13
CA TRP A 36 17.46 -6.81 2.03
C TRP A 36 17.78 -5.36 2.41
N CYS A 37 17.04 -4.79 3.35
CA CYS A 37 17.17 -3.39 3.72
C CYS A 37 18.11 -3.20 4.93
N SER A 38 18.28 -4.24 5.76
CA SER A 38 19.08 -4.22 6.99
C SER A 38 20.58 -3.95 6.78
N ALA A 39 21.09 -4.19 5.57
CA ALA A 39 22.48 -3.88 5.21
C ALA A 39 22.79 -2.38 5.31
N CYS A 40 21.80 -1.53 5.09
CA CYS A 40 21.95 -0.07 5.13
C CYS A 40 21.11 0.58 6.23
N HIS A 41 19.87 0.12 6.44
CA HIS A 41 18.92 0.73 7.38
C HIS A 41 18.83 -0.06 8.69
N VAL A 42 18.55 0.64 9.79
CA VAL A 42 18.03 -0.01 10.99
C VAL A 42 16.55 -0.32 10.75
N VAL A 43 16.23 -1.60 10.54
CA VAL A 43 14.86 -2.04 10.21
C VAL A 43 14.08 -2.55 11.40
N THR A 44 14.76 -3.02 12.46
CA THR A 44 14.15 -3.44 13.73
C THR A 44 14.84 -2.80 14.92
N SER A 45 14.16 -2.73 16.06
CA SER A 45 14.74 -2.23 17.32
C SER A 45 15.87 -3.12 17.88
N ALA A 46 15.93 -4.39 17.48
CA ALA A 46 16.96 -5.33 17.91
C ALA A 46 18.28 -5.20 17.11
N GLN A 47 18.24 -4.50 15.97
CA GLN A 47 19.40 -4.35 15.10
C GLN A 47 20.41 -3.36 15.72
N LYS A 48 21.67 -3.81 15.84
CA LYS A 48 22.73 -3.04 16.51
C LYS A 48 23.54 -2.14 15.58
N THR A 49 23.57 -2.45 14.29
CA THR A 49 24.45 -1.79 13.31
C THR A 49 23.74 -1.59 11.99
N ALA A 50 23.93 -0.42 11.38
CA ALA A 50 23.51 -0.08 10.02
C ALA A 50 24.41 1.05 9.50
N ASN A 51 24.18 1.52 8.27
CA ASN A 51 24.86 2.70 7.76
C ASN A 51 24.33 3.95 8.47
N ALA A 52 25.23 4.76 9.05
CA ALA A 52 24.85 5.98 9.78
C ALA A 52 24.17 7.05 8.91
N ASP A 53 24.41 7.03 7.59
CA ASP A 53 23.80 7.97 6.64
C ASP A 53 22.37 7.58 6.22
N ALA A 54 21.93 6.36 6.56
CA ALA A 54 20.62 5.84 6.18
C ALA A 54 19.65 5.99 7.36
N PRO A 55 18.45 6.58 7.16
CA PRO A 55 17.49 6.74 8.25
C PRO A 55 16.99 5.37 8.72
N SER A 56 16.66 5.24 10.02
CA SER A 56 15.98 4.03 10.49
C SER A 56 14.58 3.94 9.89
N PHE A 57 14.02 2.74 9.79
CA PHE A 57 12.63 2.57 9.34
C PHE A 57 11.64 3.27 10.29
N ALA A 58 11.94 3.32 11.59
CA ALA A 58 11.13 4.06 12.58
C ALA A 58 11.15 5.58 12.31
N ASP A 59 12.29 6.14 11.90
CA ASP A 59 12.38 7.55 11.50
C ASP A 59 11.63 7.82 10.21
N VAL A 60 11.72 6.91 9.22
CA VAL A 60 10.96 7.02 7.96
C VAL A 60 9.47 7.00 8.25
N ALA A 61 8.99 6.06 9.07
CA ALA A 61 7.58 5.94 9.44
C ALA A 61 7.01 7.25 10.00
N GLN A 62 7.75 7.93 10.87
CA GLN A 62 7.33 9.18 11.48
C GLN A 62 7.36 10.36 10.48
N ARG A 63 8.33 10.40 9.57
CA ARG A 63 8.56 11.51 8.62
C ARG A 63 7.82 11.38 7.28
N ARG A 64 7.36 10.18 6.93
CA ARG A 64 6.74 9.85 5.63
C ARG A 64 5.47 9.04 5.86
N THR A 65 4.39 9.75 6.14
CA THR A 65 3.09 9.16 6.50
C THR A 65 2.26 8.72 5.29
N ASP A 66 2.51 9.31 4.12
CA ASP A 66 1.84 8.97 2.86
C ASP A 66 2.37 7.65 2.28
N ALA A 67 1.51 6.63 2.28
CA ALA A 67 1.83 5.29 1.78
C ALA A 67 2.17 5.28 0.29
N LYS A 68 1.44 6.06 -0.51
CA LYS A 68 1.63 6.11 -1.97
C LYS A 68 2.92 6.81 -2.32
N ALA A 69 3.25 7.90 -1.62
CA ALA A 69 4.53 8.57 -1.79
C ALA A 69 5.69 7.64 -1.42
N LEU A 70 5.57 6.88 -0.32
CA LEU A 70 6.59 5.92 0.09
C LEU A 70 6.72 4.75 -0.90
N ALA A 71 5.60 4.23 -1.42
CA ALA A 71 5.61 3.18 -2.44
C ALA A 71 6.31 3.66 -3.72
N ASN A 72 5.96 4.86 -4.20
CA ASN A 72 6.60 5.45 -5.37
C ASN A 72 8.10 5.67 -5.18
N PHE A 73 8.51 6.06 -3.97
CA PHE A 73 9.93 6.24 -3.64
C PHE A 73 10.73 4.92 -3.69
N LEU A 74 10.08 3.78 -3.46
CA LEU A 74 10.70 2.45 -3.51
C LEU A 74 10.74 1.84 -4.92
N VAL A 75 10.00 2.41 -5.88
CA VAL A 75 10.02 1.96 -7.29
C VAL A 75 11.38 2.26 -7.92
N ASP A 76 11.95 3.43 -7.60
CA ASP A 76 13.20 3.89 -8.19
C ASP A 76 14.36 3.79 -7.20
N PRO A 77 15.53 3.26 -7.62
CA PRO A 77 16.74 3.35 -6.81
C PRO A 77 17.05 4.82 -6.49
N HIS A 78 17.20 5.14 -5.21
CA HIS A 78 17.55 6.48 -4.76
C HIS A 78 18.99 6.49 -4.20
N PRO A 79 19.68 7.66 -4.14
CA PRO A 79 21.13 7.71 -3.98
C PRO A 79 21.65 6.85 -2.81
N LYS A 80 22.68 6.03 -3.10
CA LYS A 80 23.28 4.99 -2.26
C LYS A 80 22.45 3.70 -2.07
N MET A 81 21.15 3.67 -2.39
CA MET A 81 20.34 2.44 -2.41
C MET A 81 20.40 1.77 -3.80
N PRO A 82 20.80 0.49 -3.90
CA PRO A 82 20.81 -0.22 -5.17
C PRO A 82 19.39 -0.57 -5.64
N ASN A 83 19.26 -1.00 -6.89
CA ASN A 83 18.00 -1.59 -7.36
C ASN A 83 17.75 -2.93 -6.66
N MET A 84 16.67 -3.01 -5.90
CA MET A 84 16.31 -4.17 -5.10
C MET A 84 15.46 -5.19 -5.87
N HIS A 85 15.08 -4.90 -7.12
CA HIS A 85 14.20 -5.73 -7.97
C HIS A 85 12.89 -6.14 -7.30
N LEU A 86 12.30 -5.23 -6.51
CA LEU A 86 11.05 -5.48 -5.79
C LEU A 86 9.86 -5.46 -6.77
N SER A 87 8.96 -6.42 -6.60
CA SER A 87 7.64 -6.38 -7.19
C SER A 87 6.75 -5.33 -6.51
N ARG A 88 5.67 -4.93 -7.19
CA ARG A 88 4.66 -4.02 -6.63
C ARG A 88 4.10 -4.50 -5.28
N ARG A 89 3.84 -5.81 -5.16
CA ARG A 89 3.36 -6.38 -3.89
C ARG A 89 4.39 -6.28 -2.78
N GLU A 90 5.66 -6.56 -3.08
CA GLU A 90 6.73 -6.46 -2.08
C GLU A 90 6.91 -5.01 -1.61
N ILE A 91 6.76 -4.03 -2.52
CA ILE A 91 6.74 -2.61 -2.17
C ILE A 91 5.57 -2.33 -1.21
N ASP A 92 4.35 -2.77 -1.53
CA ASP A 92 3.18 -2.55 -0.68
C ASP A 92 3.33 -3.19 0.71
N ASP A 93 3.92 -4.38 0.78
CA ASP A 93 4.22 -5.09 2.02
C ASP A 93 5.27 -4.33 2.85
N ILE A 94 6.36 -3.85 2.24
CA ILE A 94 7.41 -3.05 2.89
C ILE A 94 6.83 -1.73 3.40
N VAL A 95 6.02 -1.03 2.61
CA VAL A 95 5.34 0.20 3.01
C VAL A 95 4.43 -0.05 4.20
N SER A 96 3.68 -1.16 4.18
CA SER A 96 2.81 -1.55 5.28
C SER A 96 3.61 -1.84 6.54
N TYR A 97 4.79 -2.46 6.41
CA TYR A 97 5.70 -2.65 7.53
C TYR A 97 6.25 -1.33 8.08
N ILE A 98 6.81 -0.46 7.24
CA ILE A 98 7.36 0.84 7.67
C ILE A 98 6.28 1.63 8.41
N ARG A 99 5.08 1.75 7.85
CA ARG A 99 3.97 2.49 8.48
C ARG A 99 3.52 1.88 9.81
N SER A 100 3.68 0.57 10.01
CA SER A 100 3.36 -0.08 11.29
C SER A 100 4.29 0.32 12.43
N LEU A 101 5.43 0.97 12.13
CA LEU A 101 6.42 1.43 13.10
C LEU A 101 6.15 2.86 13.60
N ASP A 102 5.20 3.58 13.02
CA ASP A 102 4.78 4.89 13.53
C ASP A 102 3.95 4.68 14.81
N PRO A 103 4.37 5.20 15.97
CA PRO A 103 3.63 5.05 17.22
C PRO A 103 2.32 5.87 17.25
N ARG A 104 2.11 6.79 16.30
CA ARG A 104 0.87 7.58 16.21
C ARG A 104 -0.29 6.71 15.72
N PRO A 105 -1.53 6.96 16.19
CA PRO A 105 -2.70 6.30 15.64
C PRO A 105 -2.78 6.49 14.13
N ARG A 106 -2.94 5.41 13.37
CA ARG A 106 -3.16 5.50 11.92
C ARG A 106 -4.53 6.10 11.69
N GLU A 107 -4.57 7.26 11.02
CA GLU A 107 -5.83 7.74 10.46
C GLU A 107 -6.35 6.68 9.49
N PRO A 108 -7.65 6.31 9.54
CA PRO A 108 -8.21 5.36 8.59
C PRO A 108 -7.83 5.81 7.19
N GLU A 109 -7.26 4.89 6.42
CA GLU A 109 -6.82 5.10 5.04
C GLU A 109 -7.96 5.75 4.28
N GLN A 110 -7.87 7.07 4.09
CA GLN A 110 -9.03 7.87 3.72
C GLN A 110 -9.56 7.35 2.40
N GLY A 111 -10.70 6.67 2.49
CA GLY A 111 -11.55 6.41 1.36
C GLY A 111 -11.83 7.77 0.75
N ILE A 112 -11.46 7.92 -0.51
CA ILE A 112 -11.99 8.96 -1.37
C ILE A 112 -13.49 8.69 -1.60
N ASP A 113 -14.28 8.70 -0.53
CA ASP A 113 -15.69 8.95 -0.71
C ASP A 113 -15.81 10.41 -1.14
N ARG A 114 -16.28 10.54 -2.37
CA ARG A 114 -16.86 11.76 -2.91
C ARG A 114 -17.48 12.56 -1.78
N TYR A 115 -16.96 13.76 -1.54
CA TYR A 115 -17.85 14.84 -1.17
C TYR A 115 -18.80 15.01 -2.37
N GLU A 116 -19.89 14.23 -2.37
CA GLU A 116 -21.00 14.37 -3.30
C GLU A 116 -21.53 15.78 -3.05
N ARG A 117 -21.10 16.73 -3.88
CA ARG A 117 -21.54 18.13 -3.75
C ARG A 117 -23.07 18.14 -3.81
N PRO A 118 -23.79 18.64 -2.78
CA PRO A 118 -25.23 18.74 -2.87
C PRO A 118 -25.56 19.67 -4.04
N LYS A 119 -26.24 19.13 -5.06
CA LYS A 119 -26.90 19.94 -6.09
C LYS A 119 -28.24 20.41 -5.52
N ASN A 120 -28.17 21.43 -4.68
CA ASN A 120 -29.37 22.13 -4.25
C ASN A 120 -29.67 23.27 -5.22
N GLY A 121 -30.84 23.19 -5.87
CA GLY A 121 -31.65 24.32 -6.37
C GLY A 121 -31.22 24.90 -7.70
#